data_AF-A0A8T3L0N1-F1
#
_entry.id   AF-A0A8T3L0N1-F1
#
_cell.length_a   1.000
_cell.length_b   1.000
_cell.length_c   1.000
_cell.angle_alpha   90.00
_cell.angle_beta   90.00
_cell.angle_gamma   90.00
#
_symmetry.space_group_name_H-M   'P 1'
#
loop_
_entity.id
_entity.type
_entity.pdbx_description
1 polymer ?
#
loop_
_entity_poly.entity_id
_entity_poly.type
_entity_poly.pdbx_seq_one_letter_code
_entity_poly.pdbx_strand_id
1 'polypeptide(L)'
;MLDIIKKLLGAAAPIQRSMDVQQQVDEETRRFSLYQFSACSYCIKVRRVIKQLDLNIEYRDAANNQLWKQALIREGGLYQTPCLRIEHLDGSVQWMYESADIIRYLKRHYSI
;
A
#
# COMPACT_ATOMS: atom_id res chain seq x y z
N MET A 1 13.48 -5.21 29.53
CA MET A 1 12.05 -4.78 29.54
C MET A 1 11.69 -4.04 28.25
N LEU A 2 12.54 -3.11 27.76
CA LEU A 2 12.35 -2.40 26.48
C LEU A 2 12.39 -3.30 25.24
N ASP A 3 13.21 -4.34 25.21
CA ASP A 3 13.31 -5.25 24.05
C ASP A 3 12.07 -6.13 23.84
N ILE A 4 11.35 -6.46 24.92
CA ILE A 4 10.10 -7.23 24.87
C ILE A 4 8.99 -6.38 24.25
N ILE A 5 8.95 -5.08 24.58
CA ILE A 5 8.00 -4.11 24.00
C ILE A 5 8.30 -3.90 22.50
N LYS A 6 9.58 -3.81 22.10
CA LYS A 6 9.98 -3.76 20.68
C LYS A 6 9.54 -5.02 19.90
N LYS A 7 9.64 -6.20 20.52
CA LYS A 7 9.26 -7.50 19.92
C LYS A 7 7.74 -7.69 19.82
N LEU A 8 6.97 -7.12 20.77
CA LEU A 8 5.50 -7.17 20.81
C LEU A 8 4.84 -6.12 19.90
N LEU A 9 5.50 -4.97 19.66
CA LEU A 9 5.04 -3.91 18.74
C LEU A 9 5.56 -4.13 17.30
N GLY A 10 6.69 -4.82 17.19
CA GLY A 10 7.08 -5.69 16.08
C GLY A 10 7.34 -5.07 14.71
N ALA A 11 7.11 -3.80 14.41
CA ALA A 11 7.46 -3.27 13.08
C ALA A 11 8.97 -2.98 13.02
N ALA A 12 9.71 -3.71 12.18
CA ALA A 12 11.05 -3.30 11.76
C ALA A 12 11.00 -1.85 11.26
N ALA A 13 12.07 -1.08 11.52
CA ALA A 13 12.18 0.29 11.04
C ALA A 13 12.01 0.33 9.50
N PRO A 14 11.45 1.41 8.93
CA PRO A 14 11.43 1.59 7.49
C PRO A 14 12.84 1.47 6.91
N ILE A 15 12.95 0.86 5.73
CA ILE A 15 14.21 0.82 5.00
C ILE A 15 14.70 2.24 4.71
N GLN A 16 16.02 2.41 4.64
CA GLN A 16 16.66 3.69 4.42
C GLN A 16 17.35 3.64 3.06
N ARG A 17 16.99 4.57 2.18
CA ARG A 17 17.58 4.72 0.84
C ARG A 17 18.40 6.01 0.78
N SER A 18 19.24 6.14 -0.24
CA SER A 18 19.82 7.45 -0.56
C SER A 18 18.70 8.41 -0.99
N MET A 19 18.95 9.72 -0.87
CA MET A 19 17.94 10.75 -1.17
C MET A 19 17.40 10.66 -2.61
N ASP A 20 18.28 10.41 -3.58
CA ASP A 20 17.94 10.27 -4.99
C ASP A 20 17.04 9.05 -5.25
N VAL A 21 17.37 7.90 -4.65
CA VAL A 21 16.56 6.69 -4.78
C VAL A 21 15.22 6.86 -4.08
N GLN A 22 15.18 7.48 -2.88
CA GLN A 22 13.92 7.72 -2.19
C GLN A 22 13.01 8.67 -2.98
N GLN A 23 13.56 9.73 -3.57
CA GLN A 23 12.79 10.63 -4.41
C GLN A 23 12.18 9.90 -5.61
N GLN A 24 12.95 9.04 -6.29
CA GLN A 24 12.44 8.24 -7.40
C GLN A 24 11.29 7.32 -6.96
N VAL A 25 11.45 6.63 -5.82
CA VAL A 25 10.41 5.76 -5.25
C VAL A 25 9.16 6.57 -4.91
N ASP A 26 9.31 7.72 -4.27
CA ASP A 26 8.18 8.58 -3.89
C ASP A 26 7.43 9.12 -5.11
N GLU A 27 8.15 9.54 -6.15
CA GLU A 27 7.58 9.99 -7.42
C GLU A 27 6.85 8.88 -8.15
N GLU A 28 7.29 7.63 -8.00
CA GLU A 28 6.60 6.47 -8.54
C GLU A 28 5.34 6.13 -7.75
N THR A 29 5.49 5.91 -6.44
CA THR A 29 4.42 5.39 -5.62
C THR A 29 3.32 6.41 -5.33
N ARG A 30 3.57 7.72 -5.51
CA ARG A 30 2.50 8.75 -5.38
C ARG A 30 1.34 8.54 -6.36
N ARG A 31 1.57 7.80 -7.44
CA ARG A 31 0.54 7.42 -8.43
C ARG A 31 -0.27 6.20 -7.99
N PHE A 32 0.09 5.59 -6.86
CA PHE A 32 -0.60 4.42 -6.35
C PHE A 32 -1.61 4.82 -5.29
N SER A 33 -2.64 3.99 -5.14
CA SER A 33 -3.61 4.14 -4.06
C SER A 33 -4.02 2.79 -3.52
N LEU A 34 -3.99 2.65 -2.19
CA LEU A 34 -4.53 1.48 -1.50
C LEU A 34 -5.98 1.74 -1.10
N TYR A 35 -6.91 1.08 -1.78
CA TYR A 35 -8.29 0.97 -1.33
C TYR A 35 -8.34 0.01 -0.14
N GLN A 36 -8.92 0.48 0.96
CA GLN A 36 -8.88 -0.22 2.23
C GLN A 36 -10.17 -0.05 3.03
N PHE A 37 -10.35 -0.96 3.98
CA PHE A 37 -11.19 -0.73 5.16
C PHE A 37 -10.25 -0.57 6.37
N SER A 38 -10.45 0.48 7.15
CA SER A 38 -9.56 0.87 8.25
C SER A 38 -9.33 -0.26 9.26
N ALA A 39 -10.38 -1.00 9.62
CA ALA A 39 -10.37 -2.13 10.56
C ALA A 39 -10.04 -3.50 9.94
N CYS A 40 -9.76 -3.59 8.63
CA CYS A 40 -9.48 -4.87 7.97
C CYS A 40 -8.06 -5.39 8.29
N SER A 41 -7.96 -6.62 8.81
CA SER A 41 -6.69 -7.27 9.17
C SER A 41 -5.76 -7.47 7.98
N TYR A 42 -6.30 -7.75 6.79
CA TYR A 42 -5.52 -7.85 5.55
C TYR A 42 -5.00 -6.48 5.10
N CYS A 43 -5.80 -5.42 5.22
CA CYS A 43 -5.37 -4.06 4.93
C CYS A 43 -4.24 -3.63 5.88
N ILE A 44 -4.33 -3.96 7.18
CA ILE A 44 -3.27 -3.70 8.16
C ILE A 44 -1.94 -4.32 7.73
N LYS A 45 -1.95 -5.56 7.22
CA LYS A 45 -0.74 -6.24 6.72
C LYS A 45 -0.10 -5.47 5.56
N VAL A 46 -0.90 -5.01 4.59
CA VAL A 46 -0.40 -4.24 3.45
C VAL A 46 0.16 -2.88 3.91
N ARG A 47 -0.59 -2.12 4.72
CA ARG A 47 -0.15 -0.81 5.25
C ARG A 47 1.18 -0.91 6.01
N ARG A 48 1.38 -2.00 6.74
CA ARG A 48 2.63 -2.26 7.44
C ARG A 48 3.79 -2.46 6.48
N VAL A 49 3.59 -3.16 5.37
CA VAL A 49 4.62 -3.32 4.33
C VAL A 49 4.89 -1.99 3.62
N ILE A 50 3.86 -1.22 3.28
CA ILE A 50 3.99 0.14 2.72
C ILE A 50 4.86 1.02 3.63
N LYS A 51 4.59 1.00 4.95
CA LYS A 51 5.40 1.73 5.94
C LYS A 51 6.82 1.19 6.06
N GLN A 52 7.01 -0.13 6.03
CA GLN A 52 8.34 -0.75 6.12
C GLN A 52 9.20 -0.45 4.89
N LEU A 53 8.58 -0.29 3.73
CA LEU A 53 9.27 0.03 2.48
C LEU A 53 9.37 1.53 2.21
N ASP A 54 8.90 2.37 3.14
CA ASP A 54 8.85 3.82 3.05
C ASP A 54 8.27 4.32 1.72
N LEU A 55 7.04 3.87 1.41
CA LEU A 55 6.37 4.20 0.15
C LEU A 55 5.31 5.28 0.34
N ASN A 56 5.37 6.30 -0.50
CA ASN A 56 4.37 7.36 -0.58
C ASN A 56 3.13 6.89 -1.33
N ILE A 57 2.20 6.20 -0.67
CA ILE A 57 0.96 5.65 -1.26
C ILE A 57 -0.27 6.24 -0.56
N GLU A 58 -1.24 6.73 -1.34
CA GLU A 58 -2.51 7.25 -0.82
C GLU A 58 -3.39 6.11 -0.25
N TYR A 59 -4.04 6.34 0.90
CA TYR A 59 -5.04 5.42 1.45
C TYR A 59 -6.47 5.91 1.18
N ARG A 60 -7.26 5.10 0.48
CA ARG A 60 -8.66 5.39 0.14
C ARG A 60 -9.60 4.51 0.95
N ASP A 61 -10.33 5.10 1.90
CA ASP A 61 -11.29 4.37 2.74
C ASP A 61 -12.60 4.11 1.97
N ALA A 62 -12.71 2.92 1.40
CA ALA A 62 -13.88 2.52 0.62
C ALA A 62 -15.07 2.07 1.50
N ALA A 63 -14.89 1.93 2.82
CA ALA A 63 -16.00 1.60 3.71
C ALA A 63 -16.85 2.83 4.00
N ASN A 64 -16.20 3.98 4.23
CA ASN A 64 -16.85 5.19 4.71
C ASN A 64 -16.96 6.30 3.65
N ASN A 65 -16.27 6.18 2.51
CA ASN A 65 -16.34 7.15 1.42
C ASN A 65 -17.04 6.56 0.20
N GLN A 66 -18.22 7.09 -0.11
CA GLN A 66 -19.05 6.62 -1.23
C GLN A 66 -18.38 6.81 -2.59
N LEU A 67 -17.57 7.85 -2.78
CA LEU A 67 -16.82 8.08 -4.01
C LEU A 67 -15.81 6.94 -4.23
N TRP A 68 -15.04 6.59 -3.19
CA TRP A 68 -14.06 5.50 -3.27
C TRP A 68 -14.71 4.14 -3.41
N LYS A 69 -15.83 3.90 -2.73
CA LYS A 69 -16.63 2.69 -2.93
C LYS A 69 -17.07 2.55 -4.38
N GLN A 70 -17.63 3.61 -4.97
CA GLN A 70 -18.10 3.58 -6.35
C GLN A 70 -16.97 3.39 -7.35
N ALA A 71 -15.84 4.09 -7.20
CA ALA A 71 -14.66 3.90 -8.04
C ALA A 71 -14.14 2.46 -7.97
N LEU A 72 -14.02 1.91 -6.75
CA LEU A 72 -13.56 0.53 -6.54
C LEU A 72 -14.46 -0.51 -7.24
N ILE A 73 -15.78 -0.31 -7.19
CA ILE A 73 -16.73 -1.22 -7.86
C ILE A 73 -16.69 -1.03 -9.38
N ARG A 74 -16.74 0.21 -9.86
CA ARG A 74 -16.88 0.51 -11.29
C ARG A 74 -15.61 0.24 -12.07
N GLU A 75 -14.46 0.60 -11.51
CA GLU A 75 -13.16 0.52 -12.19
C GLU A 75 -12.37 -0.70 -11.74
N GLY A 76 -12.40 -1.04 -10.44
CA GLY A 76 -11.73 -2.23 -9.91
C GLY A 76 -12.55 -3.52 -10.06
N GLY A 77 -13.85 -3.42 -10.28
CA GLY A 77 -14.76 -4.54 -10.54
C GLY A 77 -15.33 -5.23 -9.28
N LEU A 78 -14.69 -5.08 -8.12
CA LEU A 78 -15.10 -5.76 -6.87
C LEU A 78 -15.09 -4.82 -5.67
N TYR A 79 -16.15 -4.88 -4.85
CA TYR A 79 -16.17 -4.25 -3.52
C TYR A 79 -15.40 -5.09 -2.49
N GLN A 80 -14.09 -5.24 -2.72
CA GLN A 80 -13.19 -6.05 -1.90
C GLN A 80 -11.93 -5.25 -1.54
N THR A 81 -11.40 -5.44 -0.32
CA THR A 81 -10.14 -4.82 0.11
C THR A 81 -9.22 -5.85 0.79
N PRO A 82 -7.89 -5.64 0.79
CA PRO A 82 -7.17 -4.54 0.14
C PRO A 82 -7.17 -4.64 -1.38
N CYS A 83 -7.13 -3.49 -2.04
CA CYS A 83 -6.89 -3.39 -3.48
C CYS A 83 -5.89 -2.26 -3.75
N LEU A 84 -4.78 -2.57 -4.42
CA LEU A 84 -3.80 -1.59 -4.86
C LEU A 84 -4.12 -1.16 -6.29
N ARG A 85 -4.42 0.13 -6.49
CA ARG A 85 -4.50 0.76 -7.81
C ARG A 85 -3.11 1.30 -8.16
N ILE A 86 -2.58 0.92 -9.31
CA ILE A 86 -1.29 1.36 -9.85
C ILE A 86 -1.59 2.14 -11.12
N GLU A 87 -1.18 3.40 -11.17
CA GLU A 87 -1.22 4.21 -12.38
C GLU A 87 0.19 4.32 -12.96
N HIS A 88 0.35 3.76 -14.15
CA HIS A 88 1.62 3.74 -14.88
C HIS A 88 1.85 5.07 -15.61
N LEU A 89 3.10 5.32 -16.01
CA LEU A 89 3.49 6.56 -16.71
C LEU A 89 2.82 6.70 -18.09
N ASP A 90 2.43 5.60 -18.72
CA ASP A 90 1.69 5.58 -19.98
C ASP A 90 0.18 5.85 -19.81
N GLY A 91 -0.27 6.10 -18.57
CA GLY A 91 -1.67 6.33 -18.23
C GLY A 91 -2.50 5.05 -18.06
N SER A 92 -1.92 3.87 -18.25
CA SER A 92 -2.61 2.62 -17.96
C SER A 92 -2.80 2.44 -16.46
N VAL A 93 -3.92 1.82 -16.08
CA VAL A 93 -4.29 1.59 -14.68
C VAL A 93 -4.41 0.09 -14.43
N GLN A 94 -3.64 -0.42 -13.48
CA GLN A 94 -3.74 -1.78 -13.00
C GLN A 94 -4.41 -1.80 -11.62
N TRP A 95 -5.30 -2.76 -11.42
CA TRP A 95 -5.94 -3.05 -10.13
C TRP A 95 -5.45 -4.40 -9.63
N MET A 96 -4.82 -4.43 -8.47
CA MET A 96 -4.27 -5.63 -7.85
C MET A 96 -4.98 -5.92 -6.53
N TYR A 97 -5.71 -7.04 -6.51
CA TYR A 97 -6.35 -7.58 -5.33
C TYR A 97 -5.42 -8.57 -4.62
N GLU A 98 -5.92 -9.16 -3.53
CA GLU A 98 -5.23 -10.12 -2.67
C GLU A 98 -4.02 -9.55 -1.93
N SER A 99 -4.14 -9.50 -0.59
CA SER A 99 -3.11 -8.90 0.26
C SER A 99 -1.72 -9.53 0.07
N ALA A 100 -1.66 -10.84 -0.19
CA ALA A 100 -0.40 -11.54 -0.43
C ALA A 100 0.27 -11.12 -1.74
N ASP A 101 -0.51 -10.91 -2.80
CA ASP A 101 -0.01 -10.52 -4.11
C ASP A 101 0.46 -9.07 -4.09
N ILE A 102 -0.32 -8.18 -3.47
CA ILE A 102 0.07 -6.78 -3.23
C ILE A 102 1.39 -6.73 -2.46
N ILE A 103 1.51 -7.47 -1.35
CA ILE A 103 2.76 -7.49 -0.56
C ILE A 103 3.93 -8.03 -1.37
N ARG A 104 3.73 -9.09 -2.16
CA ARG A 104 4.77 -9.66 -3.01
C ARG A 104 5.22 -8.66 -4.06
N TYR A 105 4.28 -7.96 -4.70
CA TYR A 105 4.56 -6.91 -5.67
C TYR A 105 5.40 -5.79 -5.03
N LEU A 106 4.92 -5.20 -3.93
CA LEU A 106 5.61 -4.08 -3.29
C LEU A 106 7.03 -4.46 -2.85
N LYS A 107 7.20 -5.64 -2.24
CA LYS A 107 8.52 -6.10 -1.84
C LYS A 107 9.45 -6.33 -3.04
N ARG A 108 8.96 -6.97 -4.10
CA ARG A 108 9.78 -7.24 -5.28
C ARG A 108 10.30 -5.97 -5.94
N HIS A 109 9.51 -4.90 -5.96
CA HIS A 109 9.86 -3.67 -6.66
C HIS A 109 10.63 -2.67 -5.78
N TYR A 110 10.39 -2.67 -4.46
CA TYR A 110 10.89 -1.60 -3.59
C TYR A 110 11.70 -2.08 -2.38
N SER A 111 12.12 -3.35 -2.30
CA SER A 111 13.03 -3.78 -1.21
C SER A 111 14.51 -3.45 -1.47
N ILE A 112 14.77 -2.45 -2.33
CA ILE A 112 16.09 -1.91 -2.66
C ILE A 112 16.47 -0.79 -1.71
#